data_AF-A0AAD6NS96-F1
#
_entry.id   AF-A0AAD6NS96-F1
#
_cell.length_a   1.000
_cell.length_b   1.000
_cell.length_c   1.000
_cell.angle_alpha   90.00
_cell.angle_beta   90.00
_cell.angle_gamma   90.00
#
_symmetry.space_group_name_H-M   'P 1'
#
loop_
_entity.id
_entity.type
_entity.pdbx_description
1 polymer ?
#
loop_
_entity_poly.entity_id
_entity_poly.type
_entity_poly.pdbx_seq_one_letter_code
_entity_poly.pdbx_strand_id
1 'polypeptide(L)'
;MKPTTLKAVSIQALPSNKFVISGSTGDLHILWLSAPAVGPNVMAHMRWLPHSMKVQKLAFLPDISSKMQTFWVSDGLHSVHTITLSDMDAAVTYDGDETQEKLIRITVIQAVLSAEKIQDLIPLGANGILILGQAGNICSYTIP
;
A
#
# COMPACT_ATOMS: atom_id res chain seq x y z
N MET A 1 0.69 -24.41 -21.25
CA MET A 1 0.46 -23.80 -19.92
C MET A 1 -0.83 -23.00 -19.99
N LYS A 2 -1.75 -23.18 -19.04
CA LYS A 2 -2.97 -22.34 -18.96
C LYS A 2 -2.53 -20.94 -18.52
N PRO A 3 -2.97 -19.84 -19.16
CA PRO A 3 -2.66 -18.51 -18.65
C PRO A 3 -3.29 -18.38 -17.27
N THR A 4 -2.46 -18.24 -16.24
CA THR A 4 -2.93 -17.89 -14.91
C THR A 4 -3.43 -16.45 -15.01
N THR A 5 -4.75 -16.27 -14.98
CA THR A 5 -5.34 -14.93 -14.97
C THR A 5 -5.04 -14.30 -13.62
N LEU A 6 -4.20 -13.26 -13.61
CA LEU A 6 -4.00 -12.40 -12.45
C LEU A 6 -5.32 -11.69 -12.15
N LYS A 7 -5.82 -11.83 -10.92
CA LYS A 7 -7.07 -11.21 -10.47
C LYS A 7 -6.79 -10.27 -9.32
N ALA A 8 -7.42 -9.10 -9.32
CA ALA A 8 -7.50 -8.26 -8.14
C ALA A 8 -8.41 -8.94 -7.11
N VAL A 9 -7.91 -9.07 -5.87
CA VAL A 9 -8.64 -9.64 -4.73
C VAL A 9 -9.19 -8.51 -3.85
N SER A 10 -8.47 -7.40 -3.73
CA SER A 10 -8.95 -6.22 -3.02
C SER A 10 -8.43 -4.93 -3.63
N ILE A 11 -9.20 -3.86 -3.44
CA ILE A 11 -8.86 -2.50 -3.83
C ILE A 11 -9.15 -1.60 -2.63
N GLN A 12 -8.16 -0.83 -2.18
CA GLN A 12 -8.30 0.15 -1.12
C GLN A 12 -8.02 1.54 -1.67
N ALA A 13 -8.98 2.44 -1.48
CA ALA A 13 -8.85 3.84 -1.91
C ALA A 13 -7.94 4.59 -0.94
N LEU A 14 -7.02 5.37 -1.49
CA LEU A 14 -6.10 6.26 -0.79
C LEU A 14 -6.43 7.72 -1.12
N PRO A 15 -5.97 8.67 -0.29
CA PRO A 15 -6.04 10.09 -0.63
C PRO A 15 -5.37 10.42 -1.97
N SER A 16 -5.82 11.51 -2.60
CA SER A 16 -5.27 12.05 -3.84
C SER A 16 -5.39 11.14 -5.06
N ASN A 17 -6.55 10.50 -5.24
CA ASN A 17 -6.88 9.63 -6.39
C ASN A 17 -5.94 8.44 -6.58
N LYS A 18 -5.49 7.86 -5.48
CA LYS A 18 -4.61 6.69 -5.46
C LYS A 18 -5.35 5.47 -4.91
N PHE A 19 -4.89 4.28 -5.26
CA PHE A 19 -5.48 3.02 -4.84
C PHE A 19 -4.37 1.99 -4.62
N VAL A 20 -4.50 1.18 -3.57
CA VAL A 20 -3.72 -0.05 -3.39
C VAL A 20 -4.55 -1.20 -3.92
N ILE A 21 -3.96 -2.03 -4.77
CA ILE A 21 -4.60 -3.19 -5.36
C ILE A 21 -3.80 -4.43 -4.95
N SER A 22 -4.48 -5.39 -4.32
CA SER A 22 -3.89 -6.69 -3.98
C SER A 22 -4.28 -7.72 -5.03
N GLY A 23 -3.31 -8.39 -5.63
CA GLY A 23 -3.51 -9.46 -6.59
C GLY A 23 -3.64 -10.83 -5.93
N SER A 24 -4.21 -11.78 -6.67
CA SER A 24 -4.41 -13.18 -6.23
C SER A 24 -3.12 -13.94 -5.97
N THR A 25 -1.99 -13.43 -6.50
CA THR A 25 -0.67 -13.99 -6.24
C THR A 25 0.00 -13.39 -5.00
N GLY A 26 -0.66 -12.46 -4.30
CA GLY A 26 -0.14 -11.74 -3.14
C GLY A 26 0.78 -10.57 -3.49
N ASP A 27 0.78 -10.18 -4.76
CA ASP A 27 1.38 -8.98 -5.29
C ASP A 27 0.57 -7.74 -4.89
N LEU A 28 1.25 -6.63 -4.65
CA LEU A 28 0.61 -5.34 -4.39
C LEU A 28 0.96 -4.36 -5.49
N HIS A 29 -0.03 -3.59 -5.92
CA HIS A 29 0.14 -2.53 -6.91
C HIS A 29 -0.43 -1.22 -6.39
N ILE A 30 0.20 -0.12 -6.76
CA ILE A 30 -0.34 1.23 -6.56
C ILE A 30 -0.86 1.71 -7.91
N LEU A 31 -2.14 2.04 -7.96
CA LEU A 31 -2.78 2.76 -9.07
C LEU A 31 -2.93 4.23 -8.67
N TRP A 32 -2.58 5.15 -9.55
CA TRP A 32 -2.89 6.57 -9.37
C TRP A 32 -3.52 7.13 -10.63
N LEU A 33 -4.55 7.96 -10.42
CA LEU A 33 -5.26 8.63 -11.50
C LEU A 33 -4.84 10.11 -11.51
N SER A 34 -4.35 10.56 -12.65
CA SER A 34 -4.01 11.95 -12.92
C SER A 34 -5.04 12.54 -13.89
N ALA A 35 -5.59 13.69 -13.53
CA ALA A 35 -6.40 14.48 -14.46
C ALA A 35 -5.45 15.43 -15.22
N PRO A 36 -5.48 15.46 -16.56
CA PRO A 36 -4.72 16.44 -17.31
C PRO A 36 -5.29 17.83 -17.03
N ALA A 37 -4.43 18.86 -17.11
CA ALA A 37 -4.85 20.25 -16.95
C ALA A 37 -5.86 20.70 -18.03
N VAL A 38 -5.94 19.97 -19.17
CA VAL A 38 -6.82 20.26 -20.29
C VAL A 38 -7.42 18.95 -20.83
N GLY A 39 -8.75 18.88 -20.90
CA GLY A 39 -9.51 17.78 -21.51
C GLY A 39 -10.04 16.71 -20.52
N PRO A 40 -10.99 15.86 -20.96
CA PRO A 40 -11.68 14.89 -20.08
C PRO A 40 -10.92 13.58 -19.85
N ASN A 41 -9.72 13.42 -20.43
CA ASN A 41 -9.02 12.13 -20.44
C ASN A 41 -8.27 11.87 -19.13
N VAL A 42 -8.84 11.07 -18.24
CA VAL A 42 -8.14 10.60 -17.03
C VAL A 42 -6.99 9.67 -17.43
N MET A 43 -5.77 10.00 -17.02
CA MET A 43 -4.62 9.11 -17.16
C MET A 43 -4.51 8.22 -15.93
N ALA A 44 -4.26 6.93 -16.16
CA ALA A 44 -4.09 5.94 -15.12
C ALA A 44 -2.67 5.37 -15.19
N HIS A 45 -2.00 5.37 -14.06
CA HIS A 45 -0.64 4.85 -13.94
C HIS A 45 -0.60 3.80 -12.84
N MET A 46 0.14 2.72 -13.07
CA MET A 46 0.22 1.59 -12.16
C MET A 46 1.67 1.22 -11.91
N ARG A 47 2.04 1.01 -10.64
CA ARG A 47 3.37 0.56 -10.23
C ARG A 47 3.24 -0.65 -9.32
N TRP A 48 4.04 -1.67 -9.61
CA TRP A 48 4.19 -2.83 -8.75
C TRP A 48 5.03 -2.46 -7.52
N LEU A 49 4.60 -2.90 -6.34
CA LEU A 49 5.31 -2.70 -5.09
C LEU A 49 6.42 -3.76 -4.97
N PRO A 50 7.71 -3.37 -4.88
CA PRO A 50 8.81 -4.31 -4.76
C PRO A 50 8.84 -4.90 -3.36
N HIS A 51 8.09 -5.98 -3.13
CA HIS A 51 8.06 -6.69 -1.85
C HIS A 51 8.26 -8.18 -2.09
N SER A 52 9.06 -8.81 -1.21
CA SER A 52 9.39 -10.24 -1.26
C SER A 52 8.31 -11.14 -0.66
N MET A 53 7.16 -10.58 -0.27
CA MET A 53 6.16 -11.25 0.53
C MET A 53 4.86 -11.47 -0.24
N LYS A 54 4.26 -12.66 -0.09
CA LYS A 54 2.94 -13.00 -0.64
C LYS A 54 1.83 -12.45 0.25
N VAL A 55 1.39 -11.23 -0.02
CA VAL A 55 0.43 -10.52 0.84
C VAL A 55 -0.92 -11.24 0.87
N GLN A 56 -1.38 -11.55 2.08
CA GLN A 56 -2.69 -12.14 2.35
C GLN A 56 -3.58 -11.24 3.21
N LYS A 57 -2.96 -10.38 4.03
CA LYS A 57 -3.62 -9.46 4.94
C LYS A 57 -3.12 -8.05 4.63
N LEU A 58 -4.06 -7.12 4.47
CA LEU A 58 -3.79 -5.71 4.22
C LEU A 58 -4.72 -4.90 5.12
N ALA A 59 -4.12 -4.07 5.96
CA ALA A 59 -4.86 -3.13 6.79
C ALA A 59 -4.40 -1.70 6.51
N PHE A 60 -5.39 -0.82 6.45
CA PHE A 60 -5.22 0.58 6.14
C PHE A 60 -6.31 1.39 6.83
N LEU A 61 -5.91 2.53 7.39
CA LEU A 61 -6.85 3.58 7.75
C LEU A 61 -6.38 4.88 7.09
N PRO A 62 -7.20 5.50 6.21
CA PRO A 62 -6.79 6.73 5.55
C PRO A 62 -6.64 7.86 6.55
N ASP A 63 -5.45 8.44 6.59
CA ASP A 63 -5.21 9.74 7.19
C ASP A 63 -5.21 10.78 6.08
N ILE A 64 -6.36 11.45 5.91
CA ILE A 64 -6.57 12.46 4.86
C ILE A 64 -5.69 13.70 5.12
N SER A 65 -5.24 13.93 6.35
CA SER A 65 -4.39 15.07 6.70
C SER A 65 -2.91 14.84 6.39
N SER A 66 -2.49 13.58 6.29
CA SER A 66 -1.09 13.22 6.12
C SER A 66 -0.67 13.15 4.65
N LYS A 67 0.46 13.79 4.32
CA LYS A 67 1.16 13.61 3.04
C LYS A 67 1.72 12.19 2.86
N MET A 68 1.83 11.43 3.94
CA MET A 68 2.32 10.05 3.96
C MET A 68 1.20 9.10 4.33
N GLN A 69 0.99 8.09 3.49
CA GLN A 69 -0.02 7.05 3.72
C GLN A 69 0.67 5.78 4.18
N THR A 70 0.18 5.16 5.25
CA THR A 70 0.79 3.98 5.88
C THR A 70 -0.12 2.77 5.72
N PHE A 71 0.43 1.65 5.28
CA PHE A 71 -0.24 0.36 5.15
C PHE A 71 0.46 -0.71 5.97
N TRP A 72 -0.31 -1.65 6.45
CA TRP A 72 0.18 -2.83 7.17
C TRP A 72 -0.12 -4.06 6.34
N VAL A 73 0.92 -4.85 6.06
CA VAL A 73 0.80 -6.04 5.22
C VAL A 73 1.35 -7.27 5.94
N SER A 74 0.71 -8.42 5.76
CA SER A 74 1.20 -9.71 6.23
C SER A 74 0.90 -10.81 5.21
N ASP A 75 1.76 -11.82 5.13
CA ASP A 75 1.51 -13.08 4.41
C ASP A 75 0.72 -14.08 5.26
N GLY A 76 0.30 -13.70 6.46
CA GLY A 76 -0.38 -14.58 7.41
C GLY A 76 0.57 -15.49 8.20
N LEU A 77 1.89 -15.34 8.02
CA LEU A 77 2.88 -16.00 8.86
C LEU A 77 3.14 -15.13 10.10
N HIS A 78 4.40 -14.86 10.41
CA HIS A 78 4.82 -14.32 11.71
C HIS A 78 5.29 -12.86 11.62
N SER A 79 5.10 -12.19 10.49
CA SER A 79 5.50 -10.80 10.33
C SER A 79 4.37 -9.92 9.79
N VAL A 80 4.37 -8.68 10.27
CA VAL A 80 3.63 -7.57 9.66
C VAL A 80 4.64 -6.53 9.24
N HIS A 81 4.59 -6.12 7.98
CA HIS A 81 5.44 -5.07 7.44
C HIS A 81 4.64 -3.78 7.28
N THR A 82 5.25 -2.66 7.63
CA THR A 82 4.71 -1.33 7.41
C THR A 82 5.27 -0.78 6.10
N ILE A 83 4.37 -0.44 5.17
CA ILE A 83 4.70 0.21 3.91
C ILE A 83 4.18 1.64 3.96
N THR A 84 5.03 2.60 3.62
CA THR A 84 4.62 4.00 3.50
C THR A 84 4.73 4.49 2.07
N LEU A 85 3.75 5.31 1.70
CA LEU A 85 3.63 5.95 0.42
C LEU A 85 3.67 7.45 0.64
N SER A 86 4.68 8.11 0.10
CA SER A 86 4.77 9.56 0.09
C SER A 86 4.80 10.09 -1.33
N ASP A 87 4.15 11.24 -1.51
CA ASP A 87 4.33 12.07 -2.68
C ASP A 87 5.68 12.77 -2.58
N MET A 88 6.58 12.54 -3.54
CA MET A 88 7.72 13.44 -3.72
C MET A 88 7.24 14.60 -4.59
N ASP A 89 7.46 15.82 -4.11
CA ASP A 89 7.35 17.00 -4.97
C ASP A 89 8.38 16.83 -6.09
N ALA A 90 7.94 16.88 -7.34
CA ALA A 90 8.84 16.86 -8.49
C ALA A 90 9.82 18.02 -8.32
N ALA A 91 11.13 17.73 -8.26
CA ALA A 91 12.11 18.78 -8.41
C ALA A 91 11.81 19.48 -9.73
N VAL A 92 11.64 20.80 -9.70
CA VAL A 92 11.45 21.60 -10.91
C VAL A 92 12.79 21.58 -11.65
N THR A 93 13.02 20.55 -12.47
CA THR A 93 14.01 20.62 -13.52
C THR A 93 13.38 21.42 -14.66
N TYR A 94 13.91 22.62 -14.86
CA TYR A 94 13.67 23.44 -16.04
C TYR A 94 14.37 22.77 -17.22
N ASP A 95 13.87 21.63 -17.68
CA ASP A 95 14.14 21.19 -19.05
C ASP A 95 12.88 20.55 -19.59
N GLY A 96 12.39 21.16 -20.67
CA GLY A 96 11.04 20.96 -21.14
C GLY A 96 10.94 19.75 -22.05
N ASP A 97 10.92 18.53 -21.49
CA ASP A 97 10.26 17.40 -22.15
C ASP A 97 10.12 16.16 -21.25
N GLU A 98 9.59 16.27 -20.02
CA GLU A 98 9.29 15.06 -19.24
C GLU A 98 7.95 15.21 -18.53
N THR A 99 7.00 14.34 -18.89
CA THR A 99 5.78 14.07 -18.14
C THR A 99 6.12 14.09 -16.66
N GLN A 100 5.56 15.02 -15.90
CA GLN A 100 5.71 15.06 -14.44
C GLN A 100 5.06 13.81 -13.84
N GLU A 101 5.75 12.68 -13.91
CA GLU A 101 5.44 11.51 -13.12
C GLU A 101 5.71 11.91 -11.68
N LYS A 102 4.64 12.31 -11.00
CA LYS A 102 4.65 12.54 -9.55
C LYS A 102 5.31 11.32 -8.91
N LEU A 103 6.54 11.48 -8.45
CA LEU A 103 7.37 10.40 -7.98
C LEU A 103 6.79 9.92 -6.65
N ILE A 104 6.06 8.80 -6.71
CA ILE A 104 5.57 8.16 -5.50
C ILE A 104 6.73 7.34 -4.91
N ARG A 105 7.21 7.75 -3.73
CA ARG A 105 8.21 6.99 -2.99
C ARG A 105 7.49 5.95 -2.13
N ILE A 106 7.91 4.70 -2.31
CA ILE A 106 7.46 3.57 -1.49
C ILE A 106 8.64 3.18 -0.61
N THR A 107 8.43 3.10 0.69
CA THR A 107 9.43 2.58 1.64
C THR A 107 8.80 1.58 2.59
N VAL A 108 9.52 0.48 2.85
CA VAL A 108 9.25 -0.36 4.01
C VAL A 108 9.93 0.29 5.20
N ILE A 109 9.17 0.66 6.22
CA ILE A 109 9.73 1.36 7.38
C ILE A 109 10.08 0.39 8.50
N GLN A 110 9.21 -0.58 8.78
CA GLN A 110 9.33 -1.41 9.98
C GLN A 110 8.67 -2.78 9.76
N ALA A 111 9.14 -3.78 10.51
CA ALA A 111 8.48 -5.07 10.64
C ALA A 111 8.20 -5.36 12.11
N VAL A 112 7.02 -5.90 12.40
CA VAL A 112 6.62 -6.42 13.70
C VAL A 112 6.55 -7.93 13.59
N LEU A 113 7.14 -8.63 14.57
CA LEU A 113 7.07 -10.09 14.64
C LEU A 113 5.99 -10.53 15.62
N SER A 114 5.25 -11.55 15.21
CA SER A 114 4.25 -12.24 16.01
C SER A 114 4.79 -13.61 16.43
N ALA A 115 4.49 -14.03 17.66
CA ALA A 115 4.83 -15.36 18.15
C ALA A 115 4.04 -16.47 17.44
N GLU A 116 2.96 -16.12 16.78
CA GLU A 116 2.09 -17.04 16.06
C GLU A 116 1.69 -16.51 14.69
N LYS A 117 1.07 -17.39 13.89
CA LYS A 117 0.53 -17.04 12.58
C LYS A 117 -0.56 -15.98 12.71
N ILE A 118 -0.51 -15.01 11.81
CA ILE A 118 -1.42 -13.88 11.80
C ILE A 118 -2.72 -14.27 11.10
N GLN A 119 -3.81 -14.22 11.84
CA GLN A 119 -5.16 -14.46 11.34
C GLN A 119 -5.74 -13.20 10.69
N ASP A 120 -5.59 -12.05 11.33
CA ASP A 120 -6.14 -10.80 10.83
C ASP A 120 -5.38 -9.55 11.31
N LEU A 121 -5.57 -8.46 10.57
CA LEU A 121 -5.03 -7.14 10.84
C LEU A 121 -6.17 -6.12 10.87
N ILE A 122 -6.36 -5.44 12.00
CA ILE A 122 -7.42 -4.45 12.16
C ILE A 122 -6.80 -3.08 12.42
N PRO A 123 -7.04 -2.08 11.55
CA PRO A 123 -6.54 -0.73 11.78
C PRO A 123 -7.20 -0.11 13.02
N LEU A 124 -6.38 0.47 13.90
CA LEU A 124 -6.84 1.20 15.09
C LEU A 124 -6.75 2.73 14.91
N GLY A 125 -5.92 3.19 13.98
CA GLY A 125 -5.63 4.60 13.71
C GLY A 125 -4.66 4.74 12.54
N ALA A 126 -4.25 5.98 12.20
CA ALA A 126 -3.30 6.25 11.10
C ALA A 126 -1.99 5.45 11.23
N ASN A 127 -1.52 5.27 12.46
CA ASN A 127 -0.25 4.62 12.78
C ASN A 127 -0.42 3.36 13.64
N GLY A 128 -1.65 2.92 13.89
CA GLY A 128 -1.96 1.87 14.85
C GLY A 128 -2.61 0.65 14.21
N ILE A 129 -2.19 -0.55 14.63
CA ILE A 129 -2.74 -1.82 14.17
C ILE A 129 -3.01 -2.76 15.35
N LEU A 130 -4.10 -3.51 15.27
CA LEU A 130 -4.36 -4.70 16.08
C LEU A 130 -4.03 -5.94 15.26
N ILE A 131 -3.21 -6.81 15.81
CA ILE A 131 -2.85 -8.11 15.23
C ILE A 131 -3.61 -9.18 15.98
N LEU A 132 -4.41 -9.95 15.24
CA LEU A 132 -5.06 -11.15 15.75
C LEU A 132 -4.26 -12.38 15.32
N GLY A 133 -3.76 -13.14 16.28
CA GLY A 133 -3.09 -14.41 16.03
C GLY A 133 -4.05 -15.60 15.99
N GLN A 134 -3.62 -16.70 15.37
CA GLN A 134 -4.48 -17.85 15.09
C GLN A 134 -4.94 -18.63 16.34
N ALA A 135 -4.15 -18.64 17.42
CA ALA A 135 -4.53 -19.20 18.72
C ALA A 135 -5.31 -18.21 19.59
N GLY A 136 -5.65 -17.04 19.04
CA GLY A 136 -6.49 -16.03 19.70
C GLY A 136 -5.74 -14.99 20.52
N ASN A 137 -4.41 -14.90 20.44
CA ASN A 137 -3.72 -13.77 21.07
C ASN A 137 -3.99 -12.49 20.29
N ILE A 138 -4.08 -11.38 21.02
CA ILE A 138 -4.38 -10.07 20.51
C ILE A 138 -3.29 -9.12 20.97
N CYS A 139 -2.62 -8.47 20.01
CA CYS A 139 -1.56 -7.51 20.30
C CYS A 139 -1.81 -6.22 19.51
N SER A 140 -1.66 -5.07 20.15
CA SER A 140 -1.71 -3.77 19.47
C SER A 140 -0.31 -3.19 19.29
N TYR A 141 -0.05 -2.61 18.13
CA TYR A 141 1.20 -1.92 17.81
C TYR A 141 0.90 -0.53 17.28
N THR A 142 1.83 0.39 17.52
CA THR A 142 1.77 1.75 16.97
C THR A 142 3.17 2.14 16.54
N ILE A 143 3.29 2.72 15.35
CA ILE A 143 4.55 3.35 14.92
C ILE A 143 4.55 4.83 15.37
N PRO A 144 5.70 5.35 15.82
CA PRO A 144 5.84 6.76 16.18
C PRO A 144 5.58 7.70 14.99
#